data_AF-E1ZNF9-F1
#
_entry.id   AF-E1ZNF9-F1
#
_cell.length_a   1.000
_cell.length_b   1.000
_cell.length_c   1.000
_cell.angle_alpha   90.00
_cell.angle_beta   90.00
_cell.angle_gamma   90.00
#
_symmetry.space_group_name_H-M   'P 1'
#
loop_
_entity.id
_entity.type
_entity.pdbx_description
1 polymer ?
#
loop_
_entity_poly.entity_id
_entity_poly.type
_entity_poly.pdbx_seq_one_letter_code
_entity_poly.pdbx_strand_id
1 'polypeptide(L)'
;MLVCQAEAPKPDSSAAAAAEPAASPEPGEAPGAASGSVRDAVRAAEQAGEAGRRRRQAESTDMIASRLTRRFGLAGGLAWVGFLAFGVIGEQAREAEKRMKKMGIREPWAPAGIKTRLEVASEEANTREVADAREVVTPQGLRYTDLKLGGGAPPQPGYIVVLDYKGYADGRLFEDTTARGKPIVFLYGKRPFAGGMCAGVEQALAGMRAGGRRRVTVPPELGFGDRGITLRPTEHVPEKAGTVPPGATLEYELTLVRVSIPPS
;
A
#
# COMPACT_ATOMS: atom_id res chain seq x y z
N MET A 1 10.85 59.05 46.79
CA MET A 1 10.92 59.42 45.35
C MET A 1 10.96 58.11 44.57
N LEU A 2 10.16 57.79 43.54
CA LEU A 2 9.03 58.42 42.85
C LEU A 2 8.38 57.28 42.00
N VAL A 3 7.08 56.97 42.20
CA VAL A 3 5.99 56.67 41.22
C VAL A 3 6.17 55.53 40.15
N CYS A 4 5.44 54.38 40.24
CA CYS A 4 4.19 53.92 39.52
C CYS A 4 4.28 53.83 37.97
N GLN A 5 3.76 52.83 37.21
CA GLN A 5 2.46 52.11 37.14
C GLN A 5 2.67 50.72 36.46
N ALA A 6 2.06 49.57 36.81
CA ALA A 6 0.66 49.08 36.75
C ALA A 6 0.07 48.88 35.33
N GLU A 7 -0.20 47.62 34.92
CA GLU A 7 -1.47 47.13 34.33
C GLU A 7 -1.44 45.58 34.13
N ALA A 8 -2.57 44.91 34.36
CA ALA A 8 -2.88 43.47 34.17
C ALA A 8 -4.32 43.38 33.53
N PRO A 9 -5.03 42.23 33.43
CA PRO A 9 -4.80 40.92 32.78
C PRO A 9 -5.98 40.39 31.86
N LYS A 10 -5.71 39.45 30.92
CA LYS A 10 -6.59 38.39 30.29
C LYS A 10 -7.95 38.83 29.64
N PRO A 11 -8.81 37.99 28.95
CA PRO A 11 -8.90 36.53 28.80
C PRO A 11 -9.28 35.97 27.37
N ASP A 12 -9.59 34.66 27.33
CA ASP A 12 -9.98 33.79 26.21
C ASP A 12 -11.39 34.01 25.57
N SER A 13 -11.55 33.42 24.38
CA SER A 13 -12.71 32.62 23.89
C SER A 13 -13.62 33.15 22.75
N SER A 14 -13.99 32.19 21.88
CA SER A 14 -15.36 31.89 21.39
C SER A 14 -15.96 32.60 20.16
N ALA A 15 -16.05 31.83 19.07
CA ALA A 15 -17.24 31.41 18.30
C ALA A 15 -18.16 32.38 17.47
N ALA A 16 -18.52 31.86 16.28
CA ALA A 16 -19.86 31.77 15.66
C ALA A 16 -20.41 32.84 14.67
N ALA A 17 -21.20 32.28 13.72
CA ALA A 17 -22.26 32.84 12.85
C ALA A 17 -21.83 33.67 11.61
N ALA A 18 -22.16 33.33 10.35
CA ALA A 18 -23.42 33.01 9.64
C ALA A 18 -24.18 34.23 9.07
N ALA A 19 -24.69 34.05 7.84
CA ALA A 19 -25.78 34.75 7.12
C ALA A 19 -25.44 35.73 5.95
N GLU A 20 -26.04 35.41 4.79
CA GLU A 20 -26.39 36.26 3.62
C GLU A 20 -27.39 37.41 4.04
N PRO A 21 -28.09 38.21 3.17
CA PRO A 21 -28.17 38.28 1.69
C PRO A 21 -28.29 39.71 1.07
N ALA A 22 -28.57 39.73 -0.24
CA ALA A 22 -29.56 40.59 -0.94
C ALA A 22 -29.12 41.84 -1.75
N ALA A 23 -29.54 41.77 -3.03
CA ALA A 23 -30.36 42.75 -3.77
C ALA A 23 -29.71 43.82 -4.69
N SER A 24 -30.16 43.74 -5.95
CA SER A 24 -30.04 44.60 -7.15
C SER A 24 -30.67 46.01 -7.00
N PRO A 25 -30.59 46.92 -8.01
CA PRO A 25 -31.52 46.90 -9.16
C PRO A 25 -31.01 47.43 -10.56
N GLU A 26 -31.52 46.81 -11.65
CA GLU A 26 -32.17 47.28 -12.92
C GLU A 26 -32.11 48.77 -13.39
N PRO A 27 -32.61 49.19 -14.62
CA PRO A 27 -32.87 48.54 -15.93
C PRO A 27 -32.54 49.41 -17.20
N GLY A 28 -32.82 48.88 -18.41
CA GLY A 28 -33.18 49.62 -19.64
C GLY A 28 -32.65 48.95 -20.92
N GLU A 29 -33.33 48.83 -22.07
CA GLU A 29 -34.67 49.14 -22.59
C GLU A 29 -34.80 48.42 -23.96
N ALA A 30 -36.01 48.02 -24.40
CA ALA A 30 -36.29 47.42 -25.72
C ALA A 30 -37.05 48.42 -26.62
N PRO A 31 -37.07 48.28 -27.97
CA PRO A 31 -38.15 47.56 -28.67
C PRO A 31 -37.64 46.84 -29.96
N GLY A 32 -38.34 45.91 -30.63
CA GLY A 32 -39.70 45.93 -31.16
C GLY A 32 -39.92 44.76 -32.16
N ALA A 33 -41.18 44.44 -32.42
CA ALA A 33 -41.67 43.16 -32.95
C ALA A 33 -41.74 43.03 -34.49
N ALA A 34 -41.71 41.80 -35.01
CA ALA A 34 -42.43 41.41 -36.23
C ALA A 34 -42.66 39.88 -36.29
N SER A 35 -43.92 39.51 -36.47
CA SER A 35 -44.50 38.16 -36.51
C SER A 35 -44.29 37.44 -37.85
N GLY A 36 -43.79 36.21 -37.82
CA GLY A 36 -43.80 35.26 -38.94
C GLY A 36 -44.10 33.86 -38.42
N SER A 37 -45.07 33.17 -39.02
CA SER A 37 -45.76 32.04 -38.41
C SER A 37 -44.88 30.77 -38.32
N VAL A 38 -44.88 30.12 -37.16
CA VAL A 38 -44.24 28.81 -36.91
C VAL A 38 -44.74 27.71 -37.88
N ARG A 39 -45.84 27.94 -38.60
CA ARG A 39 -46.40 27.00 -39.58
C ARG A 39 -45.66 27.00 -40.91
N ASP A 40 -44.94 28.07 -41.25
CA ASP A 40 -44.19 28.18 -42.51
C ASP A 40 -42.83 27.46 -42.41
N ALA A 41 -42.22 27.43 -41.21
CA ALA A 41 -40.99 26.69 -40.95
C ALA A 41 -41.20 25.16 -40.94
N VAL A 42 -42.36 24.69 -40.49
CA VAL A 42 -42.69 23.25 -40.45
C VAL A 42 -42.98 22.70 -41.85
N ARG A 43 -43.58 23.49 -42.75
CA ARG A 43 -43.85 23.09 -44.14
C ARG A 43 -42.59 23.03 -45.01
N ALA A 44 -41.58 23.85 -44.72
CA ALA A 44 -40.30 23.84 -45.43
C ALA A 44 -39.42 22.63 -45.06
N ALA A 45 -39.53 22.12 -43.82
CA ALA A 45 -38.80 20.92 -43.39
C ALA A 45 -39.36 19.62 -43.98
N GLU A 46 -40.67 19.56 -44.24
CA GLU A 46 -41.33 18.36 -44.77
C GLU A 46 -41.07 18.18 -46.28
N GLN A 47 -40.94 19.27 -47.04
CA GLN A 47 -40.67 19.23 -48.49
C GLN A 47 -39.19 19.05 -48.86
N ALA A 48 -38.27 19.17 -47.90
CA ALA A 48 -36.85 18.84 -48.10
C ALA A 48 -36.54 17.33 -47.94
N GLY A 49 -37.47 16.55 -47.39
CA GLY A 49 -37.30 15.11 -47.16
C GLY A 49 -37.57 14.20 -48.37
N GLU A 50 -38.26 14.70 -49.41
CA GLU A 50 -38.75 13.84 -50.51
C GLU A 50 -38.03 14.02 -51.86
N ALA A 51 -37.19 15.05 -52.03
CA ALA A 51 -36.45 15.26 -53.28
C ALA A 51 -35.05 14.61 -53.32
N GLY A 52 -34.56 14.04 -52.21
CA GLY A 52 -33.26 13.33 -52.16
C GLY A 52 -33.34 11.83 -52.47
N ARG A 53 -34.54 11.28 -52.66
CA ARG A 53 -34.79 9.84 -52.71
C ARG A 53 -35.13 9.35 -54.11
N ARG A 54 -34.36 9.73 -55.16
CA ARG A 54 -34.46 9.07 -56.49
C ARG A 54 -33.35 9.50 -57.49
N ARG A 55 -32.16 8.92 -57.32
CA ARG A 55 -31.23 8.49 -58.41
C ARG A 55 -30.08 7.77 -57.71
N ARG A 56 -30.08 6.43 -57.68
CA ARG A 56 -29.30 5.54 -58.59
C ARG A 56 -27.91 6.14 -58.81
N GLN A 57 -26.82 5.59 -58.29
CA GLN A 57 -26.17 4.29 -58.56
C GLN A 57 -24.75 4.52 -58.00
N ALA A 58 -23.95 3.62 -57.45
CA ALA A 58 -23.95 2.17 -57.36
C ALA A 58 -22.85 1.79 -56.34
N GLU A 59 -22.96 0.59 -55.77
CA GLU A 59 -21.85 -0.34 -55.47
C GLU A 59 -20.75 0.16 -54.49
N SER A 60 -20.65 -0.34 -53.26
CA SER A 60 -20.03 -1.66 -53.05
C SER A 60 -20.05 -2.21 -51.61
N THR A 61 -20.77 -1.62 -50.64
CA THR A 61 -20.51 -1.94 -49.22
C THR A 61 -21.68 -2.50 -48.42
N ASP A 62 -22.89 -2.63 -49.00
CA ASP A 62 -24.06 -3.11 -48.24
C ASP A 62 -24.62 -4.47 -48.67
N MET A 63 -24.01 -5.13 -49.66
CA MET A 63 -24.42 -6.49 -50.03
C MET A 63 -23.76 -7.59 -49.19
N ILE A 64 -22.74 -7.25 -48.38
CA ILE A 64 -22.05 -8.21 -47.50
C ILE A 64 -22.73 -8.30 -46.11
N ALA A 65 -23.53 -7.30 -45.72
CA ALA A 65 -24.16 -7.25 -44.41
C ALA A 65 -25.46 -8.06 -44.27
N SER A 66 -26.03 -8.62 -45.34
CA SER A 66 -27.36 -9.27 -45.28
C SER A 66 -27.42 -10.75 -45.67
N ARG A 67 -26.29 -11.42 -45.88
CA ARG A 67 -26.25 -12.88 -46.12
C ARG A 67 -25.35 -13.69 -45.19
N LEU A 68 -24.69 -13.06 -44.21
CA LEU A 68 -23.93 -13.79 -43.19
C LEU A 68 -24.68 -13.92 -41.85
N THR A 69 -25.66 -13.05 -41.60
CA THR A 69 -26.51 -13.07 -40.40
C THR A 69 -27.74 -13.98 -40.51
N ARG A 70 -27.99 -14.59 -41.67
CA ARG A 70 -29.16 -15.47 -41.90
C ARG A 70 -28.82 -16.97 -41.98
N ARG A 71 -27.61 -17.38 -41.61
CA ARG A 71 -27.27 -18.82 -41.50
C ARG A 71 -26.52 -19.25 -40.25
N PHE A 72 -26.14 -18.31 -39.38
CA PHE A 72 -25.61 -18.60 -38.06
C PHE A 72 -26.12 -17.54 -37.09
N GLY A 73 -27.14 -17.90 -36.29
CA GLY A 73 -27.78 -17.00 -35.34
C GLY A 73 -26.84 -16.48 -34.26
N LEU A 74 -27.32 -15.55 -33.44
CA LEU A 74 -26.62 -14.87 -32.33
C LEU A 74 -25.84 -15.79 -31.34
N ALA A 75 -26.01 -17.11 -31.42
CA ALA A 75 -25.20 -18.09 -30.69
C ALA A 75 -23.81 -18.37 -31.31
N GLY A 76 -23.62 -18.17 -32.63
CA GLY A 76 -22.36 -18.45 -33.32
C GLY A 76 -21.30 -17.34 -33.21
N GLY A 77 -21.73 -16.09 -33.05
CA GLY A 77 -20.83 -14.93 -32.97
C GLY A 77 -20.03 -14.87 -31.67
N LEU A 78 -20.64 -15.26 -30.54
CA LEU A 78 -19.98 -15.25 -29.22
C LEU A 78 -18.92 -16.35 -29.09
N ALA A 79 -19.14 -17.52 -29.71
CA ALA A 79 -18.15 -18.60 -29.74
C ALA A 79 -16.90 -18.22 -30.56
N TRP A 80 -17.05 -17.39 -31.60
CA TRP A 80 -15.93 -16.95 -32.43
C TRP A 80 -15.11 -15.81 -31.80
N VAL A 81 -15.76 -14.92 -31.05
CA VAL A 81 -15.06 -13.93 -30.21
C VAL A 81 -14.33 -14.61 -29.05
N GLY A 82 -14.91 -15.66 -28.45
CA GLY A 82 -14.21 -16.53 -27.50
C GLY A 82 -12.97 -17.19 -28.10
N PHE A 83 -13.04 -17.66 -29.36
CA PHE A 83 -11.91 -18.27 -30.08
C PHE A 83 -10.81 -17.26 -30.43
N LEU A 84 -11.14 -15.98 -30.69
CA LEU A 84 -10.13 -14.93 -30.93
C LEU A 84 -9.52 -14.37 -29.64
N ALA A 85 -10.28 -14.33 -28.53
CA ALA A 85 -9.74 -13.95 -27.22
C ALA A 85 -8.90 -15.07 -26.57
N PHE A 86 -9.20 -16.35 -26.81
CA PHE A 86 -8.39 -17.47 -26.32
C PHE A 86 -7.30 -17.94 -27.30
N GLY A 87 -7.45 -17.75 -28.61
CA GLY A 87 -6.52 -18.24 -29.63
C GLY A 87 -5.21 -17.44 -29.71
N VAL A 88 -5.29 -16.10 -29.67
CA VAL A 88 -4.10 -15.24 -29.79
C VAL A 88 -3.30 -15.10 -28.49
N ILE A 89 -3.89 -15.43 -27.34
CA ILE A 89 -3.19 -15.43 -26.04
C ILE A 89 -2.64 -16.83 -25.70
N GLY A 90 -3.23 -17.91 -26.23
CA GLY A 90 -2.80 -19.27 -25.94
C GLY A 90 -1.51 -19.70 -26.66
N GLU A 91 -1.28 -19.20 -27.88
CA GLU A 91 -0.13 -19.62 -28.70
C GLU A 91 1.17 -18.90 -28.29
N GLN A 92 1.08 -17.60 -27.95
CA GLN A 92 2.21 -16.82 -27.45
C GLN A 92 2.74 -17.36 -26.09
N ALA A 93 1.84 -17.78 -25.21
CA ALA A 93 2.21 -18.35 -23.91
C ALA A 93 2.92 -19.71 -24.03
N ARG A 94 2.45 -20.58 -24.93
CA ARG A 94 3.01 -21.93 -25.13
C ARG A 94 4.35 -21.90 -25.87
N GLU A 95 4.54 -20.94 -26.76
CA GLU A 95 5.80 -20.76 -27.48
C GLU A 95 6.88 -20.11 -26.61
N ALA A 96 6.48 -19.17 -25.73
CA ALA A 96 7.34 -18.64 -24.68
C ALA A 96 7.79 -19.75 -23.69
N GLU A 97 6.89 -20.63 -23.25
CA GLU A 97 7.23 -21.77 -22.40
C GLU A 97 8.21 -22.75 -23.06
N LYS A 98 8.04 -23.05 -24.35
CA LYS A 98 8.96 -23.93 -25.09
C LYS A 98 10.33 -23.28 -25.29
N ARG A 99 10.38 -21.98 -25.57
CA ARG A 99 11.64 -21.22 -25.68
C ARG A 99 12.36 -21.13 -24.33
N MET A 100 11.62 -20.99 -23.23
CA MET A 100 12.18 -20.97 -21.87
C MET A 100 12.67 -22.34 -21.39
N LYS A 101 11.94 -23.43 -21.67
CA LYS A 101 12.42 -24.80 -21.40
C LYS A 101 13.70 -25.14 -22.16
N LYS A 102 13.84 -24.61 -23.38
CA LYS A 102 15.05 -24.78 -24.21
C LYS A 102 16.26 -24.02 -23.65
N MET A 103 16.05 -22.99 -22.82
CA MET A 103 17.11 -22.21 -22.16
C MET A 103 17.47 -22.73 -20.76
N GLY A 104 16.89 -23.85 -20.29
CA GLY A 104 17.31 -24.49 -19.04
C GLY A 104 17.00 -23.69 -17.76
N ILE A 105 16.08 -22.74 -17.81
CA ILE A 105 15.68 -21.93 -16.66
C ILE A 105 14.63 -22.71 -15.86
N ARG A 106 15.00 -23.20 -14.67
CA ARG A 106 14.07 -23.82 -13.72
C ARG A 106 13.35 -22.73 -12.92
N GLU A 107 12.02 -22.82 -12.99
CA GLU A 107 10.97 -22.17 -12.18
C GLU A 107 10.54 -20.73 -12.54
N PRO A 108 9.21 -20.46 -12.55
CA PRO A 108 8.67 -19.15 -12.89
C PRO A 108 8.84 -18.19 -11.71
N TRP A 109 9.69 -17.19 -11.89
CA TRP A 109 9.67 -15.96 -11.11
C TRP A 109 8.32 -15.26 -11.31
N ALA A 110 7.43 -15.41 -10.35
CA ALA A 110 6.31 -14.47 -10.19
C ALA A 110 6.91 -13.07 -9.91
N PRO A 111 6.34 -11.99 -10.47
CA PRO A 111 6.91 -10.66 -10.31
C PRO A 111 6.95 -10.26 -8.83
N ALA A 112 8.16 -10.22 -8.26
CA ALA A 112 8.35 -9.63 -6.94
C ALA A 112 7.99 -8.14 -7.00
N GLY A 113 6.96 -7.75 -6.26
CA GLY A 113 6.73 -6.33 -6.00
C GLY A 113 5.35 -5.97 -5.50
N ILE A 114 4.30 -6.71 -5.89
CA ILE A 114 2.92 -6.36 -5.50
C ILE A 114 2.25 -7.63 -5.00
N LYS A 115 2.11 -7.74 -3.67
CA LYS A 115 1.25 -8.78 -3.07
C LYS A 115 -0.14 -8.58 -3.64
N THR A 116 -0.77 -9.65 -4.11
CA THR A 116 -2.14 -9.55 -4.61
C THR A 116 -3.06 -9.14 -3.45
N ARG A 117 -4.18 -8.45 -3.76
CA ARG A 117 -5.16 -8.09 -2.73
C ARG A 117 -5.66 -9.32 -1.94
N LEU A 118 -5.70 -10.48 -2.59
CA LEU A 118 -6.06 -11.75 -1.98
C LEU A 118 -5.01 -12.21 -0.95
N GLU A 119 -3.72 -12.12 -1.31
CA GLU A 119 -2.62 -12.46 -0.40
C GLU A 119 -2.61 -11.55 0.82
N VAL A 120 -2.71 -10.22 0.64
CA VAL A 120 -2.77 -9.27 1.76
C VAL A 120 -3.94 -9.58 2.68
N ALA A 121 -5.14 -9.80 2.12
CA ALA A 121 -6.32 -10.15 2.91
C ALA A 121 -6.14 -11.47 3.69
N SER A 122 -5.48 -12.46 3.09
CA SER A 122 -5.17 -13.73 3.78
C SER A 122 -4.14 -13.56 4.90
N GLU A 123 -3.11 -12.74 4.70
CA GLU A 123 -2.11 -12.43 5.74
C GLU A 123 -2.76 -11.71 6.92
N GLU A 124 -3.67 -10.76 6.65
CA GLU A 124 -4.45 -10.07 7.66
C GLU A 124 -5.37 -11.05 8.41
N ALA A 125 -6.10 -11.91 7.71
CA ALA A 125 -6.99 -12.90 8.33
C ALA A 125 -6.25 -13.93 9.19
N ASN A 126 -5.01 -14.28 8.82
CA ASN A 126 -4.16 -15.20 9.58
C ASN A 126 -3.44 -14.53 10.75
N THR A 127 -3.54 -13.20 10.85
CA THR A 127 -2.90 -12.44 11.92
C THR A 127 -3.83 -12.39 13.14
N ARG A 128 -3.34 -12.83 14.31
CA ARG A 128 -4.14 -12.90 15.54
C ARG A 128 -3.35 -12.46 16.76
N GLU A 129 -4.01 -11.74 17.67
CA GLU A 129 -3.45 -11.41 18.97
C GLU A 129 -3.47 -12.63 19.88
N VAL A 130 -2.45 -12.76 20.72
CA VAL A 130 -2.32 -13.87 21.66
C VAL A 130 -2.29 -13.30 23.07
N ALA A 131 -3.38 -13.49 23.80
CA ALA A 131 -3.52 -12.98 25.18
C ALA A 131 -2.73 -13.81 26.20
N ASP A 132 -2.54 -15.11 25.94
CA ASP A 132 -1.90 -16.06 26.85
C ASP A 132 -0.73 -16.77 26.15
N ALA A 133 0.29 -15.97 25.84
CA ALA A 133 1.41 -16.41 25.02
C ALA A 133 2.45 -17.15 25.86
N ARG A 134 2.73 -18.40 25.49
CA ARG A 134 3.76 -19.22 26.11
C ARG A 134 5.14 -18.60 25.86
N GLU A 135 5.90 -18.38 26.94
CA GLU A 135 7.31 -18.01 26.84
C GLU A 135 8.14 -19.18 26.28
N VAL A 136 8.98 -18.88 25.31
CA VAL A 136 9.94 -19.82 24.72
C VAL A 136 11.34 -19.39 25.13
N VAL A 137 12.11 -20.35 25.66
CA VAL A 137 13.50 -20.16 26.07
C VAL A 137 14.40 -20.96 25.14
N THR A 138 15.38 -20.30 24.51
CA THR A 138 16.37 -20.99 23.67
C THR A 138 17.53 -21.52 24.53
N PRO A 139 18.29 -22.50 24.04
CA PRO A 139 19.47 -23.01 24.74
C PRO A 139 20.53 -21.95 25.05
N GLN A 140 20.53 -20.83 24.31
CA GLN A 140 21.47 -19.71 24.47
C GLN A 140 20.94 -18.65 25.45
N GLY A 141 19.81 -18.91 26.13
CA GLY A 141 19.24 -18.01 27.14
C GLY A 141 18.34 -16.90 26.60
N LEU A 142 18.15 -16.83 25.28
CA LEU A 142 17.18 -15.92 24.67
C LEU A 142 15.77 -16.33 25.08
N ARG A 143 14.96 -15.39 25.56
CA ARG A 143 13.55 -15.63 25.88
C ARG A 143 12.67 -14.78 25.01
N TYR A 144 11.55 -15.33 24.55
CA TYR A 144 10.58 -14.54 23.81
C TYR A 144 9.15 -15.04 23.99
N THR A 145 8.22 -14.09 23.80
CA THR A 145 6.78 -14.31 23.92
C THR A 145 6.07 -13.63 22.76
N ASP A 146 5.27 -14.39 22.02
CA ASP A 146 4.50 -13.90 20.88
C ASP A 146 3.25 -13.14 21.33
N LEU A 147 3.26 -11.81 21.21
CA LEU A 147 2.10 -10.98 21.53
C LEU A 147 1.06 -10.99 20.40
N LYS A 148 1.52 -11.13 19.16
CA LYS A 148 0.70 -11.18 17.95
C LYS A 148 1.36 -12.10 16.93
N LEU A 149 0.65 -13.12 16.49
CA LEU A 149 1.11 -14.00 15.43
C LEU A 149 0.77 -13.35 14.09
N GLY A 150 1.79 -13.12 13.27
CA GLY A 150 1.61 -12.62 11.91
C GLY A 150 1.13 -13.70 10.95
N GLY A 151 0.40 -13.31 9.91
CA GLY A 151 -0.05 -14.22 8.85
C GLY A 151 0.89 -14.33 7.66
N GLY A 152 1.90 -13.46 7.56
CA GLY A 152 2.78 -13.41 6.40
C GLY A 152 3.91 -14.45 6.39
N ALA A 153 4.80 -14.28 5.40
CA ALA A 153 5.99 -15.10 5.26
C ALA A 153 6.98 -14.88 6.43
N PRO A 154 7.68 -15.94 6.87
CA PRO A 154 8.80 -15.80 7.80
C PRO A 154 10.05 -15.25 7.10
N PRO A 155 10.98 -14.62 7.83
CA PRO A 155 12.24 -14.16 7.27
C PRO A 155 13.12 -15.35 6.85
N GLN A 156 13.74 -15.25 5.68
CA GLN A 156 14.71 -16.23 5.17
C GLN A 156 16.05 -15.55 4.92
N PRO A 157 17.19 -16.28 5.01
CA PRO A 157 18.50 -15.72 4.72
C PRO A 157 18.53 -15.04 3.34
N GLY A 158 18.99 -13.79 3.30
CA GLY A 158 19.02 -12.97 2.09
C GLY A 158 17.74 -12.17 1.80
N TYR A 159 16.65 -12.37 2.54
CA TYR A 159 15.45 -11.55 2.39
C TYR A 159 15.62 -10.18 3.02
N ILE A 160 14.94 -9.19 2.46
CA ILE A 160 14.80 -7.86 3.04
C ILE A 160 13.73 -7.93 4.13
N VAL A 161 14.12 -7.58 5.34
CA VAL A 161 13.25 -7.48 6.52
C VAL A 161 13.04 -6.02 6.86
N VAL A 162 11.78 -5.64 7.04
CA VAL A 162 11.36 -4.34 7.58
C VAL A 162 10.88 -4.58 9.00
N LEU A 163 11.58 -4.00 9.96
CA LEU A 163 11.40 -4.23 11.39
C LEU A 163 11.19 -2.90 12.11
N ASP A 164 10.10 -2.83 12.86
CA ASP A 164 9.93 -1.85 13.92
C ASP A 164 10.21 -2.50 15.27
N TYR A 165 10.82 -1.76 16.17
CA TYR A 165 11.05 -2.18 17.53
C TYR A 165 11.25 -1.03 18.52
N LYS A 166 11.09 -1.39 19.80
CA LYS A 166 11.53 -0.63 20.97
C LYS A 166 12.57 -1.44 21.74
N GLY A 167 13.70 -0.85 22.07
CA GLY A 167 14.80 -1.48 22.77
C GLY A 167 15.04 -0.83 24.13
N TYR A 168 15.12 -1.65 25.17
CA TYR A 168 15.40 -1.25 26.54
C TYR A 168 16.65 -1.98 27.05
N ALA A 169 17.49 -1.28 27.79
CA ALA A 169 18.66 -1.83 28.45
C ALA A 169 18.47 -1.61 29.96
N ASP A 170 18.38 -2.69 30.72
CA ASP A 170 18.08 -2.66 32.16
C ASP A 170 16.88 -1.75 32.51
N GLY A 171 15.81 -1.85 31.71
CA GLY A 171 14.58 -1.05 31.84
C GLY A 171 14.64 0.38 31.27
N ARG A 172 15.80 0.84 30.79
CA ARG A 172 15.95 2.17 30.18
C ARG A 172 15.79 2.08 28.67
N LEU A 173 14.83 2.81 28.10
CA LEU A 173 14.64 2.92 26.65
C LEU A 173 15.90 3.52 26.03
N PHE A 174 16.52 2.83 25.07
CA PHE A 174 17.67 3.35 24.33
C PHE A 174 17.38 3.61 22.85
N GLU A 175 16.35 2.96 22.31
CA GLU A 175 16.00 3.06 20.90
C GLU A 175 14.50 2.82 20.69
N ASP A 176 13.82 3.70 19.96
CA ASP A 176 12.43 3.54 19.54
C ASP A 176 12.30 3.93 18.06
N THR A 177 12.14 2.93 17.21
CA THR A 177 11.95 3.14 15.75
C THR A 177 10.52 3.56 15.40
N THR A 178 9.54 3.16 16.22
CA THR A 178 8.12 3.49 16.04
C THR A 178 7.86 4.97 16.31
N ALA A 179 8.45 5.52 17.36
CA ALA A 179 8.35 6.94 17.69
C ALA A 179 8.94 7.82 16.58
N ARG A 180 10.00 7.34 15.92
CA ARG A 180 10.63 8.05 14.78
C ARG A 180 9.87 7.90 13.46
N GLY A 181 8.91 6.98 13.39
CA GLY A 181 8.22 6.62 12.14
C GLY A 181 9.16 6.05 11.06
N LYS A 182 10.32 5.52 11.46
CA LYS A 182 11.36 5.02 10.55
C LYS A 182 11.75 3.59 10.93
N PRO A 183 11.10 2.58 10.34
CA PRO A 183 11.49 1.19 10.55
C PRO A 183 12.89 0.94 10.02
N ILE A 184 13.56 -0.05 10.60
CA ILE A 184 14.87 -0.50 10.13
C ILE A 184 14.67 -1.51 9.00
N VAL A 185 15.48 -1.36 7.95
CA VAL A 185 15.51 -2.28 6.81
C VAL A 185 16.88 -2.92 6.75
N PHE A 186 16.93 -4.24 6.72
CA PHE A 186 18.17 -4.99 6.62
C PHE A 186 17.98 -6.32 5.88
N LEU A 187 19.10 -6.93 5.48
CA LEU A 187 19.11 -8.27 4.90
C LEU A 187 19.26 -9.31 6.01
N TYR A 188 18.28 -10.18 6.16
CA TYR A 188 18.29 -11.22 7.18
C TYR A 188 19.43 -12.21 6.95
N GLY A 189 20.18 -12.54 8.01
CA GLY A 189 21.35 -13.42 7.95
C GLY A 189 22.61 -12.74 7.41
N LYS A 190 22.61 -11.42 7.20
CA LYS A 190 23.81 -10.65 6.81
C LYS A 190 24.31 -9.77 7.96
N ARG A 191 25.62 -9.73 8.12
CA ARG A 191 26.35 -8.91 9.09
C ARG A 191 27.15 -7.81 8.37
N PRO A 192 27.44 -6.66 9.00
CA PRO A 192 27.14 -6.29 10.39
C PRO A 192 25.68 -5.89 10.64
N PHE A 193 25.23 -5.98 11.89
CA PHE A 193 23.89 -5.53 12.31
C PHE A 193 23.81 -3.99 12.29
N ALA A 194 22.66 -3.45 11.88
CA ALA A 194 22.42 -2.01 11.80
C ALA A 194 21.50 -1.53 12.92
N GLY A 195 21.70 -0.27 13.33
CA GLY A 195 20.80 0.50 14.18
C GLY A 195 20.30 -0.27 15.39
N GLY A 196 21.15 -0.54 16.38
CA GLY A 196 20.74 -1.09 17.68
C GLY A 196 20.29 -2.56 17.68
N MET A 197 20.39 -3.28 16.55
CA MET A 197 20.20 -4.73 16.53
C MET A 197 21.43 -5.51 17.02
N CYS A 198 21.14 -6.67 17.61
CA CYS A 198 22.12 -7.64 18.08
C CYS A 198 21.79 -9.05 17.58
N ALA A 199 22.68 -10.01 17.83
CA ALA A 199 22.51 -11.39 17.38
C ALA A 199 21.25 -12.05 17.97
N GLY A 200 20.91 -11.73 19.21
CA GLY A 200 19.70 -12.24 19.86
C GLY A 200 18.41 -11.76 19.21
N VAL A 201 18.37 -10.52 18.71
CA VAL A 201 17.21 -10.00 17.96
C VAL A 201 17.05 -10.76 16.64
N GLU A 202 18.13 -10.99 15.89
CA GLU A 202 18.07 -11.78 14.65
C GLU A 202 17.57 -13.21 14.93
N GLN A 203 18.10 -13.85 15.98
CA GLN A 203 17.63 -15.17 16.41
C GLN A 203 16.15 -15.16 16.82
N ALA A 204 15.69 -14.10 17.48
CA ALA A 204 14.28 -13.96 17.89
C ALA A 204 13.34 -13.75 16.70
N LEU A 205 13.83 -13.30 15.55
CA LEU A 205 13.03 -13.20 14.33
C LEU A 205 12.86 -14.56 13.64
N ALA A 206 13.68 -15.55 13.98
CA ALA A 206 13.53 -16.88 13.44
C ALA A 206 12.13 -17.45 13.79
N GLY A 207 11.42 -17.90 12.77
CA GLY A 207 10.05 -18.42 12.92
C GLY A 207 8.96 -17.37 13.16
N MET A 208 9.31 -16.10 13.32
CA MET A 208 8.33 -15.00 13.36
C MET A 208 7.76 -14.78 11.95
N ARG A 209 6.48 -14.38 11.87
CA ARG A 209 5.79 -14.10 10.59
C ARG A 209 5.52 -12.62 10.43
N ALA A 210 5.57 -12.13 9.19
CA ALA A 210 5.24 -10.74 8.89
C ALA A 210 3.82 -10.39 9.38
N GLY A 211 3.67 -9.19 9.95
CA GLY A 211 2.50 -8.73 10.70
C GLY A 211 2.51 -9.11 12.19
N GLY A 212 3.49 -9.88 12.65
CA GLY A 212 3.60 -10.34 14.03
C GLY A 212 4.23 -9.30 14.97
N ARG A 213 4.01 -9.49 16.28
CA ARG A 213 4.62 -8.73 17.37
C ARG A 213 5.11 -9.68 18.46
N ARG A 214 6.34 -9.49 18.94
CA ARG A 214 7.02 -10.38 19.88
C ARG A 214 7.79 -9.57 20.92
N ARG A 215 7.66 -9.93 22.19
CA ARG A 215 8.54 -9.42 23.25
C ARG A 215 9.71 -10.38 23.41
N VAL A 216 10.92 -9.86 23.52
CA VAL A 216 12.17 -10.63 23.54
C VAL A 216 13.05 -10.11 24.66
N THR A 217 13.56 -11.02 25.48
CA THR A 217 14.63 -10.73 26.45
C THR A 217 15.92 -11.36 25.94
N VAL A 218 16.89 -10.52 25.63
CA VAL A 218 18.19 -10.90 25.08
C VAL A 218 19.24 -10.81 26.19
N PRO A 219 19.91 -11.93 26.51
CA PRO A 219 21.00 -11.92 27.48
C PRO A 219 22.25 -11.22 26.89
N PRO A 220 23.16 -10.69 27.73
CA PRO A 220 24.27 -9.86 27.28
C PRO A 220 25.19 -10.54 26.26
N GLU A 221 25.34 -11.86 26.31
CA GLU A 221 26.17 -12.66 25.39
C GLU A 221 25.64 -12.62 23.95
N LEU A 222 24.32 -12.47 23.77
CA LEU A 222 23.65 -12.32 22.47
C LEU A 222 23.38 -10.84 22.12
N GLY A 223 23.62 -9.94 23.06
CA GLY A 223 23.44 -8.49 22.96
C GLY A 223 24.72 -7.76 22.54
N PHE A 224 25.11 -6.77 23.35
CA PHE A 224 26.32 -5.97 23.14
C PHE A 224 27.50 -6.37 24.04
N GLY A 225 27.34 -7.42 24.86
CA GLY A 225 28.36 -7.96 25.74
C GLY A 225 28.94 -6.94 26.73
N ASP A 226 30.13 -7.23 27.25
CA ASP A 226 30.80 -6.43 28.28
C ASP A 226 31.35 -5.09 27.78
N ARG A 227 31.26 -4.82 26.48
CA ARG A 227 31.69 -3.53 25.92
C ARG A 227 30.56 -2.51 25.89
N GLY A 228 29.30 -2.97 25.88
CA GLY A 228 28.16 -2.10 25.62
C GLY A 228 28.26 -1.42 24.26
N ILE A 229 27.41 -0.42 24.04
CA ILE A 229 27.47 0.43 22.83
C ILE A 229 26.91 1.81 23.14
N THR A 230 27.44 2.83 22.47
CA THR A 230 26.80 4.15 22.42
C THR A 230 26.25 4.36 21.02
N LEU A 231 24.93 4.32 20.90
CA LEU A 231 24.21 4.67 19.68
C LEU A 231 24.11 6.19 19.57
N ARG A 232 23.94 6.68 18.32
CA ARG A 232 23.68 8.10 18.13
C ARG A 232 22.36 8.46 18.81
N PRO A 233 22.31 9.54 19.62
CA PRO A 233 21.07 10.01 20.18
C PRO A 233 20.06 10.23 19.06
N THR A 234 18.89 9.65 19.21
CA THR A 234 17.78 9.99 18.32
C THR A 234 16.87 10.97 19.03
N GLU A 235 16.31 11.92 18.29
CA GLU A 235 15.50 13.03 18.82
C GLU A 235 14.36 12.58 19.77
N HIS A 236 13.89 11.34 19.60
CA HIS A 236 12.76 10.77 20.33
C HIS A 236 13.19 9.98 21.59
N VAL A 237 14.48 9.92 21.87
CA VAL A 237 15.05 9.29 23.07
C VAL A 237 15.62 10.41 23.94
N PRO A 238 15.18 10.58 25.20
CA PRO A 238 15.65 11.67 26.06
C PRO A 238 17.18 11.63 26.23
N GLU A 239 17.77 12.80 26.45
CA GLU A 239 19.22 13.02 26.45
C GLU A 239 19.99 11.92 27.23
N LYS A 240 21.02 11.34 26.60
CA LYS A 240 21.90 10.26 27.10
C LYS A 240 21.32 8.84 27.19
N ALA A 241 20.11 8.56 26.69
CA ALA A 241 19.58 7.20 26.71
C ALA A 241 20.06 6.29 25.56
N GLY A 242 20.76 6.80 24.54
CA GLY A 242 21.32 5.99 23.45
C GLY A 242 22.50 5.08 23.84
N THR A 243 22.91 5.07 25.11
CA THR A 243 24.02 4.23 25.60
C THR A 243 23.49 2.97 26.28
N VAL A 244 23.91 1.82 25.79
CA VAL A 244 23.70 0.52 26.42
C VAL A 244 24.92 0.20 27.29
N PRO A 245 24.76 -0.02 28.60
CA PRO A 245 25.88 -0.34 29.48
C PRO A 245 26.50 -1.72 29.16
N PRO A 246 27.79 -1.91 29.50
CA PRO A 246 28.42 -3.22 29.58
C PRO A 246 27.58 -4.27 30.32
N GLY A 247 27.43 -5.46 29.74
CA GLY A 247 26.75 -6.59 30.41
C GLY A 247 25.25 -6.42 30.63
N ALA A 248 24.63 -5.38 30.04
CA ALA A 248 23.20 -5.12 30.17
C ALA A 248 22.35 -6.23 29.56
N THR A 249 21.25 -6.58 30.24
CA THR A 249 20.22 -7.41 29.64
C THR A 249 19.29 -6.52 28.83
N LEU A 250 18.99 -6.95 27.60
CA LEU A 250 18.18 -6.15 26.68
C LEU A 250 16.76 -6.70 26.61
N GLU A 251 15.79 -5.81 26.59
CA GLU A 251 14.40 -6.15 26.31
C GLU A 251 13.98 -5.45 25.02
N TYR A 252 13.38 -6.21 24.11
CA TYR A 252 12.89 -5.71 22.84
C TYR A 252 11.41 -6.02 22.67
N GLU A 253 10.66 -5.03 22.18
CA GLU A 253 9.35 -5.24 21.60
C GLU A 253 9.48 -5.15 20.08
N LEU A 254 9.49 -6.31 19.41
CA LEU A 254 9.68 -6.43 17.96
C LEU A 254 8.33 -6.46 17.26
N THR A 255 8.21 -5.73 16.16
CA THR A 255 7.09 -5.77 15.21
C THR A 255 7.63 -6.02 13.81
N LEU A 256 7.42 -7.23 13.29
CA LEU A 256 7.87 -7.61 11.96
C LEU A 256 6.90 -7.05 10.92
N VAL A 257 7.20 -5.87 10.39
CA VAL A 257 6.32 -5.13 9.48
C VAL A 257 6.16 -5.87 8.16
N ARG A 258 7.29 -6.24 7.53
CA ARG A 258 7.28 -6.85 6.20
C ARG A 258 8.52 -7.71 5.97
N VAL A 259 8.34 -8.74 5.16
CA VAL A 259 9.41 -9.55 4.60
C VAL A 259 9.25 -9.55 3.08
N SER A 260 10.34 -9.32 2.35
CA SER A 260 10.34 -9.31 0.88
C SER A 260 11.64 -9.85 0.31
N ILE A 261 11.57 -10.43 -0.88
CA ILE A 261 12.73 -10.88 -1.64
C ILE A 261 13.44 -9.64 -2.22
N PRO A 262 14.78 -9.50 -2.09
CA PRO A 262 15.50 -8.41 -2.72
C PRO A 262 15.36 -8.44 -4.25
N PRO A 263 15.35 -7.27 -4.93
CA PRO A 263 15.45 -7.24 -6.37
C PRO A 263 16.81 -7.80 -6.80
N SER A 264 16.80 -8.73 -7.76
CA SER A 264 17.99 -9.34 -8.38
C SER A 264 18.62 -8.44 -9.43
#